data_AF-A0A929AWI1-F1
#
_entry.id   AF-A0A929AWI1-F1
#
_cell.length_a   1.000
_cell.length_b   1.000
_cell.length_c   1.000
_cell.angle_alpha   90.00
_cell.angle_beta   90.00
_cell.angle_gamma   90.00
#
_symmetry.space_group_name_H-M   'P 1'
#
loop_
_entity.id
_entity.type
_entity.pdbx_description
1 polymer ?
#
loop_
_entity_poly.entity_id
_entity_poly.type
_entity_poly.pdbx_seq_one_letter_code
_entity_poly.pdbx_strand_id
1 'polypeptide(L)'
;MSILLSSLFRQPKKIPEPEQLSLRFAEEAHTTLGNLLIALDTRRKGLTAAEARKRIRKYGFNEIVREKTLPWSWQLLKSFHSPFIYLLIGLAIVSYHIGDRFDEFTLISSAIKP
;
A
#
# COMPACT_ATOMS: atom_id res chain seq x y z
N MET A 1 -22.21 0.39 14.72
CA MET A 1 -21.19 0.87 15.68
C MET A 1 -19.79 0.90 15.04
N SER A 2 -19.66 1.40 13.80
CA SER A 2 -18.39 1.51 13.05
C SER A 2 -18.17 2.92 12.47
N ILE A 3 -19.18 3.78 12.56
CA ILE A 3 -19.18 5.15 12.00
C ILE A 3 -18.50 6.14 12.97
N LEU A 4 -18.34 5.79 14.25
CA LEU A 4 -17.66 6.64 15.24
C LEU A 4 -16.13 6.57 15.17
N LEU A 5 -15.56 5.54 14.51
CA LEU A 5 -14.10 5.38 14.44
C LEU A 5 -13.46 6.24 13.35
N SER A 6 -14.21 6.63 12.32
CA SER A 6 -13.67 7.37 11.16
C SER A 6 -13.45 8.86 11.42
N SER A 7 -14.02 9.44 12.50
CA SER A 7 -13.79 10.83 12.89
C SER A 7 -12.48 11.06 13.66
N LEU A 8 -11.89 9.98 14.20
CA LEU A 8 -10.61 10.00 14.92
C LEU A 8 -9.40 9.88 14.00
N PHE A 9 -9.60 9.48 12.74
CA PHE A 9 -8.55 9.47 11.72
C PHE A 9 -8.52 10.80 10.99
N ARG A 10 -7.42 11.55 11.17
CA ARG A 10 -7.10 12.75 10.38
C ARG A 10 -7.15 12.36 8.90
N GLN A 11 -8.17 12.87 8.19
CA GLN A 11 -8.31 12.65 6.75
C GLN A 11 -7.04 13.14 6.05
N PRO A 12 -6.39 12.31 5.20
CA PRO A 12 -5.22 12.74 4.48
C PRO A 12 -5.58 13.97 3.65
N LYS A 13 -4.77 15.01 3.73
CA LYS A 13 -4.96 16.22 2.93
C LYS A 13 -4.94 15.80 1.46
N LYS A 14 -6.02 16.09 0.72
CA LYS A 14 -6.14 15.77 -0.71
C LYS A 14 -4.97 16.43 -1.45
N ILE A 15 -4.05 15.61 -1.93
CA ILE A 15 -2.92 16.05 -2.76
C ILE A 15 -3.51 16.29 -4.16
N PRO A 16 -3.25 17.44 -4.81
CA PRO A 16 -3.64 17.66 -6.20
C PRO A 16 -3.13 16.55 -7.11
N GLU A 17 -3.78 16.31 -8.24
CA GLU A 17 -3.31 15.32 -9.22
C GLU A 17 -1.87 15.67 -9.67
N PRO A 18 -0.99 14.67 -9.89
CA PRO A 18 0.43 14.90 -10.16
C PRO A 18 0.67 15.75 -11.41
N GLU A 19 -0.21 15.67 -12.40
CA GLU A 19 -0.18 16.50 -13.61
C GLU A 19 -0.43 17.98 -13.31
N GLN A 20 -1.29 18.30 -12.34
CA GLN A 20 -1.55 19.68 -11.94
C GLN A 20 -0.37 20.27 -11.15
N LEU A 21 0.32 19.43 -10.37
CA LEU A 21 1.53 19.82 -9.65
C LEU A 21 2.68 20.11 -10.61
N SER A 22 2.93 19.23 -11.59
CA SER A 22 4.02 19.42 -12.55
C SER A 22 3.83 20.67 -13.40
N LEU A 23 2.60 20.96 -13.82
CA LEU A 23 2.27 22.19 -14.55
C LEU A 23 2.53 23.45 -13.71
N ARG A 24 2.10 23.46 -12.44
CA ARG A 24 2.36 24.59 -11.55
C ARG A 24 3.84 24.82 -11.29
N PHE A 25 4.62 23.76 -11.09
CA PHE A 25 6.07 23.89 -10.93
C PHE A 25 6.75 24.39 -12.20
N ALA A 26 6.27 23.98 -13.38
CA ALA A 26 6.77 24.50 -14.65
C ALA A 26 6.47 26.00 -14.78
N GLU A 27 5.24 26.45 -14.49
CA GLU A 27 4.86 27.86 -14.50
C GLU A 27 5.69 28.70 -13.52
N GLU A 28 5.89 28.20 -12.30
CA GLU A 28 6.70 28.86 -11.28
C GLU A 28 8.19 28.92 -11.67
N ALA A 29 8.72 27.90 -12.34
CA ALA A 29 10.11 27.88 -12.80
C ALA A 29 10.42 28.95 -13.86
N HIS A 30 9.42 29.39 -14.62
CA HIS A 30 9.56 30.47 -15.61
C HIS A 30 9.40 31.88 -15.00
N THR A 31 9.12 31.99 -13.71
CA THR A 31 8.90 33.27 -13.02
C THR A 31 10.20 33.83 -12.42
N THR A 32 10.38 35.15 -12.46
CA THR A 32 11.53 35.84 -11.84
C THR A 32 11.58 35.60 -10.33
N LEU A 33 12.81 35.44 -9.78
CA LEU A 33 13.04 35.21 -8.34
C LEU A 33 12.30 36.19 -7.43
N GLY A 34 12.25 37.49 -7.77
CA GLY A 34 11.52 38.49 -6.98
C GLY A 34 10.03 38.17 -6.84
N ASN A 35 9.39 37.77 -7.93
CA ASN A 35 7.97 37.43 -7.95
C ASN A 35 7.71 36.11 -7.22
N LEU A 36 8.60 35.12 -7.34
CA LEU A 36 8.51 33.87 -6.58
C LEU A 36 8.62 34.09 -5.07
N LEU A 37 9.52 34.96 -4.63
CA LEU A 37 9.68 35.28 -3.20
C LEU A 37 8.42 35.94 -2.64
N ILE A 38 7.76 36.82 -3.42
CA ILE A 38 6.48 37.43 -3.06
C ILE A 38 5.37 36.38 -3.00
N ALA A 39 5.25 35.54 -4.04
CA ALA A 39 4.22 34.49 -4.12
C ALA A 39 4.33 33.47 -2.97
N LEU A 40 5.55 33.11 -2.58
CA LEU A 40 5.84 32.18 -1.48
C LEU A 40 5.94 32.86 -0.10
N ASP A 41 5.68 34.18 -0.04
CA ASP A 41 5.75 35.01 1.17
C ASP A 41 7.08 34.79 1.93
N THR A 42 8.19 34.79 1.20
CA THR A 42 9.52 34.51 1.74
C THR A 42 10.52 35.58 1.29
N ARG A 43 11.71 35.55 1.88
CA ARG A 43 12.79 36.51 1.61
C ARG A 43 14.02 35.78 1.13
N ARG A 44 14.94 36.48 0.45
CA ARG A 44 16.25 35.92 0.07
C ARG A 44 17.06 35.41 1.27
N LYS A 45 16.89 36.04 2.44
CA LYS A 45 17.50 35.61 3.70
C LYS A 45 16.78 34.41 4.36
N GLY A 46 15.70 33.93 3.75
CA GLY A 46 14.87 32.85 4.28
C GLY A 46 13.76 33.32 5.24
N LEU A 47 13.15 32.32 5.89
CA LEU A 47 12.09 32.48 6.88
C LEU A 47 12.69 32.71 8.27
N THR A 48 12.02 33.53 9.10
CA THR A 48 12.36 33.61 10.52
C THR A 48 11.90 32.37 11.27
N ALA A 49 12.50 32.09 12.43
CA ALA A 49 12.08 30.98 13.29
C ALA A 49 10.59 31.10 13.69
N ALA A 50 10.08 32.32 13.87
CA ALA A 50 8.68 32.57 14.18
C ALA A 50 7.74 32.24 13.01
N GLU A 51 8.09 32.65 11.79
CA GLU A 51 7.36 32.33 10.56
C GLU A 51 7.37 30.82 10.28
N ALA A 52 8.53 30.18 10.40
CA ALA A 52 8.67 28.74 10.23
C ALA A 52 7.77 27.98 11.22
N ARG A 53 7.78 28.35 12.51
CA ARG A 53 6.88 27.77 13.52
C ARG A 53 5.41 28.00 13.19
N LYS A 54 5.05 29.19 12.70
CA LYS A 54 3.67 29.51 12.26
C LYS A 54 3.24 28.63 11.08
N ARG A 55 4.14 28.41 10.11
CA ARG A 55 3.90 27.55 8.94
C ARG A 55 3.77 26.08 9.34
N ILE A 56 4.63 25.56 10.22
CA ILE A 56 4.53 24.19 10.74
C ILE A 56 3.18 23.98 11.45
N ARG A 57 2.73 24.94 12.27
CA ARG A 57 1.39 24.84 12.90
C ARG A 57 0.24 24.85 11.88
N LYS A 58 0.37 25.61 10.79
CA LYS A 58 -0.67 25.76 9.76
C LYS A 58 -0.72 24.56 8.80
N TYR A 59 0.43 24.08 8.35
CA TYR A 59 0.55 23.10 7.28
C TYR A 59 0.91 21.69 7.77
N GLY A 60 1.41 21.57 9.01
CA GLY A 60 2.00 20.34 9.52
C GLY A 60 3.47 20.20 9.13
N PHE A 61 4.11 19.14 9.63
CA PHE A 61 5.45 18.76 9.20
C PHE A 61 5.41 18.23 7.77
N ASN A 62 6.46 18.53 6.99
CA ASN A 62 6.63 18.01 5.63
C ASN A 62 7.13 16.56 5.69
N GLU A 63 6.28 15.68 6.21
CA GLU A 63 6.56 14.26 6.33
C GLU A 63 5.75 13.51 5.29
N ILE A 64 6.44 12.67 4.51
CA ILE A 64 5.78 11.70 3.64
C ILE A 64 5.09 10.71 4.57
N VAL A 65 3.76 10.63 4.48
CA VAL A 65 2.96 9.69 5.25
C VAL A 65 3.49 8.30 4.94
N ARG A 66 4.26 7.73 5.86
CA ARG A 66 4.59 6.31 5.82
C ARG A 66 3.29 5.58 6.05
N GLU A 67 2.79 4.96 4.99
CA GLU A 67 1.64 4.07 5.06
C GLU A 67 1.91 3.07 6.18
N LYS A 68 0.95 2.90 7.10
CA LYS A 68 1.07 1.87 8.14
C LYS A 68 1.20 0.53 7.42
N THR A 69 2.43 0.01 7.35
CA THR A 69 2.69 -1.26 6.71
C THR A 69 1.87 -2.31 7.45
N LEU A 70 1.07 -3.07 6.71
CA LEU A 70 0.41 -4.22 7.31
C LEU A 70 1.50 -5.12 7.92
N PRO A 71 1.24 -5.76 9.08
CA PRO A 71 2.22 -6.64 9.70
C PRO A 71 2.67 -7.70 8.67
N TRP A 72 3.98 -7.97 8.64
CA TRP A 72 4.61 -8.87 7.66
C TRP A 72 3.95 -10.25 7.60
N SER A 73 3.45 -10.74 8.73
CA SER A 73 2.73 -12.00 8.84
C SER A 73 1.42 -12.00 8.06
N TRP A 74 0.67 -10.89 8.10
CA TRP A 74 -0.57 -10.74 7.34
C TRP A 74 -0.31 -10.65 5.84
N GLN A 75 0.76 -9.97 5.44
CA GLN A 75 1.17 -9.87 4.05
C GLN A 75 1.59 -11.23 3.49
N LEU A 76 2.30 -12.04 4.30
CA LEU A 76 2.66 -13.41 3.95
C LEU A 76 1.42 -14.30 3.73
N LEU A 77 0.44 -14.27 4.65
CA LEU A 77 -0.82 -15.03 4.48
C LEU A 77 -1.62 -14.57 3.26
N LYS A 78 -1.59 -13.27 2.95
CA LYS A 78 -2.24 -12.74 1.75
C LYS A 78 -1.59 -13.25 0.46
N SER A 79 -0.27 -13.44 0.43
CA SER A 79 0.43 -14.02 -0.72
C SER A 79 0.02 -15.46 -1.01
N PHE A 80 -0.51 -16.19 -0.02
CA PHE A 80 -1.04 -17.54 -0.22
C PHE A 80 -2.47 -17.56 -0.83
N HIS A 81 -3.15 -16.42 -0.94
CA HIS A 81 -4.45 -16.32 -1.60
C HIS A 81 -4.27 -16.12 -3.12
N SER A 82 -3.72 -17.13 -3.79
CA SER A 82 -3.49 -17.12 -5.25
C SER A 82 -4.33 -18.20 -5.94
N PRO A 83 -4.86 -17.95 -7.16
CA PRO A 83 -5.55 -18.96 -7.97
C PRO A 83 -4.79 -20.28 -8.10
N PHE A 84 -3.45 -20.23 -8.15
CA PHE A 84 -2.59 -21.41 -8.23
C PHE A 84 -2.67 -22.29 -6.97
N ILE A 85 -2.75 -21.69 -5.78
CA ILE A 85 -2.81 -22.44 -4.52
C ILE A 85 -4.15 -23.16 -4.39
N TYR A 86 -5.24 -22.54 -4.85
CA TYR A 86 -6.54 -23.22 -4.90
C TYR A 86 -6.53 -24.41 -5.87
N LEU A 87 -5.82 -24.29 -7.00
CA LEU A 87 -5.64 -25.42 -7.93
C LEU A 87 -4.88 -26.57 -7.25
N LEU A 88 -3.79 -26.27 -6.55
CA LEU A 88 -3.02 -27.29 -5.81
C LEU A 88 -3.87 -27.96 -4.72
N ILE A 89 -4.67 -27.20 -3.97
CA ILE A 89 -5.58 -27.75 -2.96
C ILE A 89 -6.63 -28.67 -3.63
N GLY A 90 -7.21 -28.25 -4.75
CA GLY A 90 -8.15 -29.07 -5.51
C GLY A 90 -7.52 -30.37 -6.01
N LEU A 91 -6.31 -30.29 -6.58
CA LEU A 91 -5.55 -31.46 -7.00
C LEU A 91 -5.18 -32.37 -5.83
N ALA A 92 -4.80 -31.81 -4.69
CA ALA A 92 -4.51 -32.58 -3.48
C ALA A 92 -5.74 -33.34 -2.98
N ILE A 93 -6.92 -32.73 -2.99
CA ILE A 93 -8.18 -33.39 -2.62
C ILE A 93 -8.50 -34.53 -3.59
N VAL A 94 -8.41 -34.27 -4.90
CA VAL A 94 -8.65 -35.30 -5.93
C VAL A 94 -7.64 -36.44 -5.78
N SER A 95 -6.35 -36.12 -5.60
CA SER A 95 -5.28 -37.09 -5.38
C SER A 95 -5.48 -37.91 -4.11
N TYR A 96 -5.98 -37.30 -3.03
CA TYR A 96 -6.28 -37.98 -1.78
C TYR A 96 -7.40 -39.02 -1.99
N HIS A 97 -8.51 -38.62 -2.62
CA HIS A 97 -9.61 -39.53 -2.94
C HIS A 97 -9.25 -40.62 -3.95
N ILE A 98 -8.29 -40.36 -4.82
CA ILE A 98 -7.72 -41.32 -5.76
C ILE A 98 -6.85 -42.32 -4.97
N GLY A 99 -5.91 -41.84 -4.16
CA GLY A 99 -4.96 -42.64 -3.39
C GLY A 99 -5.61 -43.70 -2.50
N ASP A 100 -6.65 -43.31 -1.74
CA ASP A 100 -7.40 -44.25 -0.88
C ASP A 100 -8.06 -45.41 -1.66
N ARG A 101 -8.23 -45.30 -2.99
CA ARG A 101 -8.83 -46.35 -3.83
C ARG A 101 -7.81 -47.29 -4.49
N PHE A 102 -6.52 -46.93 -4.51
CA PHE A 102 -5.47 -47.80 -5.06
C PHE A 102 -4.93 -48.81 -4.06
N ASP A 103 -5.19 -48.61 -2.77
CA ASP A 103 -4.82 -49.55 -1.71
C ASP A 103 -5.56 -50.89 -1.89
N GLU A 104 -6.83 -50.86 -2.30
CA GLU A 104 -7.65 -52.06 -2.50
C GLU A 104 -7.31 -52.79 -3.81
N PHE A 105 -6.97 -52.06 -4.89
CA PHE A 105 -6.58 -52.67 -6.17
C PHE A 105 -5.19 -53.33 -6.11
N THR A 106 -4.30 -52.78 -5.27
CA THR A 106 -2.95 -53.33 -5.04
C THR A 106 -3.01 -54.62 -4.20
N LEU A 107 -3.95 -54.72 -3.24
CA LEU A 107 -4.18 -55.95 -2.47
C LEU A 107 -4.69 -57.09 -3.36
N ILE A 108 -5.63 -56.83 -4.28
CA ILE A 108 -6.15 -57.86 -5.20
C ILE A 108 -5.09 -58.26 -6.25
N SER A 109 -4.30 -57.31 -6.75
CA SER A 109 -3.22 -57.56 -7.72
C SER A 109 -2.07 -58.39 -7.13
N SER A 110 -1.73 -58.18 -5.85
CA SER A 110 -0.68 -58.97 -5.17
C SER A 110 -1.09 -60.41 -4.82
N ALA A 111 -2.40 -60.70 -4.78
CA ALA A 111 -2.95 -62.05 -4.54
C ALA A 111 -2.97 -62.95 -5.79
N ILE A 112 -2.72 -62.38 -6.98
CA ILE A 112 -2.49 -63.12 -8.23
C ILE A 112 -1.03 -62.88 -8.64
N LYS A 113 -0.12 -63.48 -7.88
CA LYS A 113 1.26 -63.78 -8.26
C LYS A 113 1.35 -65.31 -8.29
N PRO A 114 1.94 -65.94 -9.33
CA PRO A 114 1.69 -67.32 -9.72
C PRO A 114 1.84 -68.34 -8.59
#